data_AF-A0A947AI75-F1
#
_entry.id   AF-A0A947AI75-F1
#
_cell.length_a   1.000
_cell.length_b   1.000
_cell.length_c   1.000
_cell.angle_alpha   90.00
_cell.angle_beta   90.00
_cell.angle_gamma   90.00
#
_symmetry.space_group_name_H-M   'P 1'
#
loop_
_entity.id
_entity.type
_entity.pdbx_description
1 polymer ?
#
loop_
_entity_poly.entity_id
_entity_poly.type
_entity_poly.pdbx_seq_one_letter_code
_entity_poly.pdbx_strand_id
1 'polypeptide(L)'
;PNVWAFRCPVRFAGNLAKAHFNVMGIANNHAWDFGIEGIQSTMRALDAVKIKHSGSKGDIAKLTIKGARVGLIAFSTNDNGHNLLHMKTAKGFISDLAKQTDILIVSFHGGTEGIKALHTRNKEEFLGKEPRGNVIRFSHMAIDSGADLVIGHGPHVPRAMELYKNKLIAYSLGNFCTYGIISIKKEKGIAPVLEVVLDKKGNFIKGKIYSFKQKYPGYPVLDKKNRAAKLVQTLSQTDFPENEIRIDDRGNITRGL
;
A
#
# COMPACT_ATOMS: atom_id res chain seq x y z
N PRO A 1 12.45 22.26 5.80
CA PRO A 1 12.80 22.11 4.37
C PRO A 1 12.97 20.63 4.00
N ASN A 2 12.18 20.12 3.05
CA ASN A 2 12.40 18.78 2.49
C ASN A 2 13.72 18.80 1.71
N VAL A 3 14.64 17.88 2.04
CA VAL A 3 15.98 17.81 1.41
C VAL A 3 15.89 17.31 -0.05
N TRP A 4 14.76 16.73 -0.44
CA TRP A 4 14.49 16.18 -1.77
C TRP A 4 13.05 16.52 -2.19
N ALA A 5 12.87 16.91 -3.45
CA ALA A 5 11.56 17.14 -4.06
C ALA A 5 11.35 16.20 -5.25
N PHE A 6 10.26 15.43 -5.25
CA PHE A 6 9.98 14.44 -6.30
C PHE A 6 8.82 14.86 -7.20
N ARG A 7 9.01 14.71 -8.51
CA ARG A 7 7.95 14.86 -9.51
C ARG A 7 8.14 13.88 -10.66
N CYS A 8 7.03 13.46 -11.26
CA CYS A 8 7.02 12.71 -12.52
C CYS A 8 6.33 13.53 -13.62
N PRO A 9 6.81 13.50 -14.88
CA PRO A 9 6.11 14.12 -15.99
C PRO A 9 4.69 13.56 -16.16
N VAL A 10 3.69 14.45 -16.26
CA VAL A 10 2.26 14.07 -16.38
C VAL A 10 1.95 13.17 -17.57
N ARG A 11 2.75 13.25 -18.65
CA ARG A 11 2.63 12.37 -19.83
C ARG A 11 2.74 10.88 -19.49
N PHE A 12 3.32 10.50 -18.35
CA PHE A 12 3.41 9.11 -17.93
C PHE A 12 2.11 8.53 -17.38
N ALA A 13 1.09 9.34 -17.08
CA ALA A 13 -0.23 8.84 -16.70
C ALA A 13 -0.82 7.91 -17.77
N GLY A 14 -0.59 8.21 -19.06
CA GLY A 14 -1.01 7.36 -20.17
C GLY A 14 -0.38 5.97 -20.15
N ASN A 15 0.83 5.81 -19.60
CA ASN A 15 1.46 4.49 -19.45
C ASN A 15 0.78 3.66 -18.37
N LEU A 16 0.30 4.29 -17.30
CA LEU A 16 -0.47 3.60 -16.25
C LEU A 16 -1.80 3.09 -16.80
N ALA A 17 -2.47 3.87 -17.64
CA ALA A 17 -3.72 3.44 -18.29
C ALA A 17 -3.48 2.29 -19.28
N LYS A 18 -2.39 2.34 -20.08
CA LYS A 18 -1.97 1.24 -20.96
C LYS A 18 -1.62 -0.04 -20.18
N ALA A 19 -1.14 0.10 -18.94
CA ALA A 19 -0.90 -1.02 -18.03
C ALA A 19 -2.16 -1.46 -17.26
N HIS A 20 -3.33 -0.91 -17.59
CA HIS A 20 -4.64 -1.26 -17.03
C HIS A 20 -4.80 -0.98 -15.53
N PHE A 21 -4.06 -0.02 -14.97
CA PHE A 21 -4.35 0.47 -13.63
C PHE A 21 -5.72 1.18 -13.59
N ASN A 22 -6.52 0.89 -12.57
CA ASN A 22 -7.82 1.53 -12.36
C ASN A 22 -7.81 2.59 -11.25
N VAL A 23 -6.92 2.41 -10.26
CA VAL A 23 -6.82 3.27 -9.07
C VAL A 23 -5.35 3.54 -8.73
N MET A 24 -5.05 4.75 -8.29
CA MET A 24 -3.74 5.14 -7.76
C MET A 24 -3.89 5.76 -6.36
N GLY A 25 -3.22 5.16 -5.38
CA GLY A 25 -3.00 5.82 -4.09
C GLY A 25 -1.90 6.86 -4.24
N ILE A 26 -2.23 8.13 -4.00
CA ILE A 26 -1.29 9.27 -4.11
C ILE A 26 -0.88 9.81 -2.73
N ALA A 27 -1.36 9.21 -1.63
CA ALA A 27 -0.96 9.57 -0.28
C ALA A 27 0.47 9.09 0.01
N ASN A 28 1.40 10.04 0.18
CA ASN A 28 2.77 9.79 0.66
C ASN A 28 3.38 11.09 1.19
N ASN A 29 4.58 11.01 1.76
CA ASN A 29 5.32 12.17 2.27
C ASN A 29 5.76 13.16 1.18
N HIS A 30 5.89 12.70 -0.08
CA HIS A 30 6.34 13.52 -1.22
C HIS A 30 5.19 14.07 -2.08
N ALA A 31 3.94 13.70 -1.80
CA ALA A 31 2.78 14.08 -2.60
C ALA A 31 2.58 15.61 -2.71
N TRP A 32 3.12 16.36 -1.76
CA TRP A 32 3.00 17.81 -1.63
C TRP A 32 4.33 18.56 -1.78
N ASP A 33 5.38 17.93 -2.31
CA ASP A 33 6.70 18.57 -2.50
C ASP A 33 6.64 19.83 -3.38
N PHE A 34 5.64 19.92 -4.26
CA PHE A 34 5.36 21.07 -5.14
C PHE A 34 4.04 21.77 -4.78
N GLY A 35 3.60 21.68 -3.52
CA GLY A 35 2.40 22.37 -3.04
C GLY A 35 1.10 21.90 -3.68
N ILE A 36 0.08 22.75 -3.59
CA ILE A 36 -1.27 22.45 -4.08
C ILE A 36 -1.30 22.28 -5.61
N GLU A 37 -0.49 23.05 -6.33
CA GLU A 37 -0.37 22.98 -7.78
C GLU A 37 0.17 21.61 -8.23
N GLY A 38 1.16 21.08 -7.50
CA GLY A 38 1.76 19.77 -7.78
C GLY A 38 0.79 18.61 -7.60
N ILE A 39 0.09 18.56 -6.47
CA ILE A 39 -0.87 17.47 -6.20
C ILE A 39 -2.08 17.56 -7.15
N GLN A 40 -2.60 18.76 -7.41
CA GLN A 40 -3.70 18.94 -8.37
C GLN A 40 -3.27 18.59 -9.80
N SER A 41 -2.02 18.89 -10.19
CA SER A 41 -1.48 18.46 -11.47
C SER A 41 -1.44 16.93 -11.58
N THR A 42 -1.14 16.23 -10.50
CA THR A 42 -1.16 14.76 -10.45
C THR A 42 -2.58 14.22 -10.60
N MET A 43 -3.54 14.76 -9.82
CA MET A 43 -4.95 14.35 -9.87
C MET A 43 -5.54 14.55 -11.29
N ARG A 44 -5.36 15.76 -11.87
CA ARG A 44 -5.82 16.05 -13.25
C ARG A 44 -5.21 15.11 -14.30
N ALA A 45 -3.94 14.73 -14.15
CA ALA A 45 -3.28 13.81 -15.07
C ALA A 45 -3.87 12.40 -15.01
N LEU A 46 -4.25 11.93 -13.81
CA LEU A 46 -4.91 10.64 -13.61
C LEU A 46 -6.37 10.66 -14.10
N ASP A 47 -7.11 11.74 -13.81
CA ASP A 47 -8.47 11.95 -14.31
C ASP A 47 -8.55 11.94 -15.84
N ALA A 48 -7.60 12.62 -16.50
CA ALA A 48 -7.52 12.68 -17.96
C ALA A 48 -7.39 11.29 -18.62
N VAL A 49 -6.87 10.29 -17.89
CA VAL A 49 -6.74 8.90 -18.34
C VAL A 49 -7.70 7.94 -17.62
N LYS A 50 -8.71 8.48 -16.93
CA LYS A 50 -9.78 7.74 -16.24
C LYS A 50 -9.29 6.80 -15.13
N ILE A 51 -8.16 7.14 -14.49
CA ILE A 51 -7.66 6.43 -13.31
C ILE A 51 -8.19 7.15 -12.07
N LYS A 52 -8.91 6.43 -11.21
CA LYS A 52 -9.35 6.98 -9.91
C LYS A 52 -8.16 7.17 -8.99
N HIS A 53 -8.26 8.10 -8.05
CA HIS A 53 -7.19 8.35 -7.10
C HIS A 53 -7.72 8.57 -5.69
N SER A 54 -6.84 8.40 -4.71
CA SER A 54 -7.08 8.76 -3.32
C SER A 54 -5.78 9.19 -2.65
N GLY A 55 -5.83 10.22 -1.81
CA GLY A 55 -4.73 10.56 -0.91
C GLY A 55 -4.61 12.03 -0.53
N SER A 56 -5.26 12.92 -1.26
CA SER A 56 -5.51 14.29 -0.80
C SER A 56 -6.69 14.33 0.20
N LYS A 57 -6.84 15.41 0.95
CA LYS A 57 -7.94 15.56 1.91
C LYS A 57 -9.29 15.54 1.17
N GLY A 58 -10.20 14.64 1.58
CA GLY A 58 -11.51 14.43 0.94
C GLY A 58 -11.46 13.63 -0.37
N ASP A 59 -10.27 13.25 -0.82
CA ASP A 59 -10.07 12.50 -2.07
C ASP A 59 -10.20 10.98 -1.83
N ILE A 60 -11.29 10.41 -2.32
CA ILE A 60 -11.66 9.01 -2.13
C ILE A 60 -11.94 8.39 -3.49
N ALA A 61 -11.27 7.28 -3.79
CA ALA A 61 -11.56 6.51 -5.00
C ALA A 61 -12.79 5.64 -4.77
N LYS A 62 -13.81 5.79 -5.61
CA LYS A 62 -14.99 4.93 -5.64
C LYS A 62 -15.16 4.33 -7.04
N LEU A 63 -15.42 3.03 -7.09
CA LEU A 63 -15.61 2.26 -8.32
C LEU A 63 -16.83 1.36 -8.18
N THR A 64 -17.45 1.02 -9.30
CA THR A 64 -18.44 -0.04 -9.39
C THR A 64 -17.89 -1.14 -10.28
N ILE A 65 -17.65 -2.32 -9.72
CA ILE A 65 -17.07 -3.46 -10.42
C ILE A 65 -18.11 -4.57 -10.42
N LYS A 66 -18.66 -4.88 -11.60
CA LYS A 66 -19.71 -5.92 -11.77
C LYS A 66 -20.87 -5.76 -10.76
N GLY A 67 -21.29 -4.51 -10.52
CA GLY A 67 -22.37 -4.16 -9.59
C GLY A 67 -21.93 -3.96 -8.13
N ALA A 68 -20.73 -4.39 -7.72
CA ALA A 68 -20.21 -4.15 -6.37
C ALA A 68 -19.55 -2.77 -6.25
N ARG A 69 -19.86 -2.04 -5.18
CA ARG A 69 -19.27 -0.75 -4.83
C ARG A 69 -17.94 -0.98 -4.10
N VAL A 70 -16.85 -0.58 -4.72
CA VAL A 70 -15.50 -0.69 -4.16
C VAL A 70 -15.00 0.70 -3.81
N GLY A 71 -14.60 0.90 -2.55
CA GLY A 71 -13.94 2.11 -2.08
C GLY A 71 -12.46 1.89 -1.84
N LEU A 72 -11.65 2.90 -2.13
CA LEU A 72 -10.27 3.00 -1.67
C LEU A 72 -10.04 4.37 -1.04
N ILE A 73 -9.54 4.36 0.20
CA ILE A 73 -9.06 5.55 0.91
C ILE A 73 -7.59 5.38 1.27
N ALA A 74 -6.75 6.35 0.86
CA ALA A 74 -5.32 6.33 1.10
C ALA A 74 -4.92 7.36 2.17
N PHE A 75 -4.06 6.93 3.09
CA PHE A 75 -3.53 7.72 4.19
C PHE A 75 -2.02 7.93 4.08
N SER A 76 -1.50 9.01 4.64
CA SER A 76 -0.07 9.22 4.87
C SER A 76 0.16 9.92 6.21
N THR A 77 1.37 10.42 6.47
CA THR A 77 1.70 11.23 7.66
C THR A 77 1.51 12.72 7.42
N ASN A 78 0.95 13.13 6.28
CA ASN A 78 0.81 14.53 5.87
C ASN A 78 -0.61 15.07 6.16
N ASP A 79 -0.68 16.23 6.82
CA ASP A 79 -1.95 16.88 7.20
C ASP A 79 -2.76 17.45 6.02
N ASN A 80 -2.13 17.63 4.87
CA ASN A 80 -2.83 18.02 3.64
C ASN A 80 -3.58 16.84 2.99
N GLY A 81 -3.36 15.61 3.47
CA GLY A 81 -4.07 14.39 3.07
C GLY A 81 -4.94 13.81 4.19
N HIS A 82 -5.33 12.54 4.05
CA HIS A 82 -5.83 11.78 5.20
C HIS A 82 -4.65 11.35 6.06
N ASN A 83 -4.52 11.91 7.27
CA ASN A 83 -3.38 11.64 8.13
C ASN A 83 -3.62 10.41 9.02
N LEU A 84 -2.77 9.37 8.88
CA LEU A 84 -2.82 8.16 9.69
C LEU A 84 -2.47 8.42 11.15
N LEU A 85 -1.79 9.51 11.50
CA LEU A 85 -1.48 9.87 12.89
C LEU A 85 -2.72 10.36 13.64
N HIS A 86 -3.75 10.83 12.91
CA HIS A 86 -5.01 11.31 13.47
C HIS A 86 -6.04 10.19 13.62
N MET A 87 -5.73 9.22 14.50
CA MET A 87 -6.51 7.98 14.72
C MET A 87 -8.03 8.17 14.79
N LYS A 88 -8.51 9.15 15.57
CA LYS A 88 -9.96 9.39 15.76
C LYS A 88 -10.63 9.82 14.44
N THR A 89 -9.99 10.72 13.72
CA THR A 89 -10.50 11.22 12.44
C THR A 89 -10.40 10.15 11.35
N ALA A 90 -9.29 9.41 11.30
CA ALA A 90 -9.12 8.27 10.39
C ALA A 90 -10.19 7.21 10.60
N LYS A 91 -10.47 6.84 11.86
CA LYS A 91 -11.57 5.94 12.22
C LYS A 91 -12.92 6.42 11.68
N GLY A 92 -13.24 7.71 11.87
CA GLY A 92 -14.48 8.31 11.35
C GLY A 92 -14.62 8.15 9.84
N PHE A 93 -13.58 8.52 9.08
CA PHE A 93 -13.59 8.39 7.62
C PHE A 93 -13.77 6.95 7.15
N ILE A 94 -13.08 6.00 7.77
CA ILE A 94 -13.16 4.57 7.40
C ILE A 94 -14.56 4.04 7.71
N SER A 95 -15.10 4.30 8.90
CA SER A 95 -16.43 3.83 9.29
C SER A 95 -17.55 4.42 8.45
N ASP A 96 -17.45 5.69 8.04
CA ASP A 96 -18.46 6.30 7.18
C ASP A 96 -18.39 5.81 5.74
N LEU A 97 -17.17 5.52 5.24
CA LEU A 97 -17.00 4.97 3.91
C LEU A 97 -17.43 3.50 3.84
N ALA A 98 -17.17 2.71 4.88
CA ALA A 98 -17.56 1.30 4.95
C ALA A 98 -19.08 1.11 4.78
N LYS A 99 -19.90 2.03 5.31
CA LYS A 99 -21.37 2.02 5.13
C LYS A 99 -21.81 2.23 3.67
N GLN A 100 -20.93 2.79 2.83
CA GLN A 100 -21.23 3.19 1.45
C GLN A 100 -20.62 2.23 0.42
N THR A 101 -19.88 1.22 0.85
CA THR A 101 -19.11 0.31 -0.01
C THR A 101 -19.43 -1.14 0.33
N ASP A 102 -19.36 -2.01 -0.66
CA ASP A 102 -19.46 -3.46 -0.45
C ASP A 102 -18.09 -4.08 -0.14
N ILE A 103 -17.01 -3.45 -0.64
CA ILE A 103 -15.62 -3.75 -0.28
C ILE A 103 -14.88 -2.43 -0.05
N LEU A 104 -14.23 -2.28 1.10
CA LEU A 104 -13.40 -1.12 1.45
C LEU A 104 -11.91 -1.49 1.54
N ILE A 105 -11.10 -0.87 0.71
CA ILE A 105 -9.64 -0.97 0.74
C ILE A 105 -9.08 0.27 1.45
N VAL A 106 -8.28 0.06 2.48
CA VAL A 106 -7.49 1.12 3.10
C VAL A 106 -6.05 0.98 2.64
N SER A 107 -5.47 2.06 2.14
CA SER A 107 -4.04 2.12 1.87
C SER A 107 -3.36 3.13 2.79
N PHE A 108 -2.11 2.88 3.16
CA PHE A 108 -1.34 3.87 3.89
C PHE A 108 0.09 3.98 3.39
N HIS A 109 0.71 5.12 3.63
CA HIS A 109 2.13 5.36 3.52
C HIS A 109 2.67 5.79 4.89
N GLY A 110 3.42 4.90 5.55
CA GLY A 110 3.90 5.08 6.91
C GLY A 110 4.96 4.04 7.28
N GLY A 111 5.39 4.03 8.53
CA GLY A 111 6.50 3.20 8.99
C GLY A 111 7.89 3.74 8.61
N THR A 112 8.91 3.17 9.26
CA THR A 112 10.33 3.45 9.07
C THR A 112 10.80 2.95 7.71
N GLU A 113 11.75 3.66 7.10
CA GLU A 113 12.26 3.33 5.77
C GLU A 113 13.56 2.52 5.77
N GLY A 114 13.70 1.67 4.75
CA GLY A 114 14.92 0.95 4.43
C GLY A 114 15.02 -0.45 5.03
N ILE A 115 16.16 -1.10 4.78
CA ILE A 115 16.38 -2.53 5.05
C ILE A 115 16.31 -2.84 6.55
N LYS A 116 16.70 -1.91 7.42
CA LYS A 116 16.58 -2.08 8.88
C LYS A 116 15.11 -2.12 9.36
N ALA A 117 14.18 -1.78 8.48
CA ALA A 117 12.75 -1.73 8.73
C ALA A 117 11.99 -2.89 8.06
N LEU A 118 12.65 -4.01 7.76
CA LEU A 118 11.99 -5.21 7.22
C LEU A 118 10.98 -5.81 8.20
N HIS A 119 11.31 -5.80 9.49
CA HIS A 119 10.45 -6.35 10.53
C HIS A 119 9.40 -5.33 10.98
N THR A 120 8.15 -5.78 10.97
CA THR A 120 6.98 -5.03 11.43
C THR A 120 6.78 -5.28 12.91
N ARG A 121 6.68 -4.24 13.72
CA ARG A 121 6.46 -4.37 15.16
C ARG A 121 5.40 -3.40 15.63
N ASN A 122 4.68 -3.78 16.69
CA ASN A 122 3.63 -2.96 17.28
C ASN A 122 4.26 -1.84 18.13
N LYS A 123 4.83 -0.83 17.46
CA LYS A 123 5.46 0.33 18.08
C LYS A 123 5.35 1.54 17.17
N GLU A 124 5.51 2.72 17.73
CA GLU A 124 5.66 3.94 16.93
C GLU A 124 6.94 3.89 16.10
N GLU A 125 6.83 4.27 14.84
CA GLU A 125 7.92 4.29 13.87
C GLU A 125 8.25 5.74 13.46
N PHE A 126 9.49 5.98 13.03
CA PHE A 126 9.99 7.32 12.73
C PHE A 126 10.94 7.31 11.53
N LEU A 127 11.01 8.44 10.82
CA LEU A 127 12.07 8.76 9.87
C LEU A 127 12.85 9.96 10.40
N GLY A 128 13.99 9.70 11.06
CA GLY A 128 14.66 10.73 11.86
C GLY A 128 13.76 11.16 13.02
N LYS A 129 13.29 12.41 13.00
CA LYS A 129 12.33 12.95 13.98
C LYS A 129 10.88 12.97 13.48
N GLU A 130 10.64 12.64 12.22
CA GLU A 130 9.29 12.63 11.64
C GLU A 130 8.53 11.39 12.16
N PRO A 131 7.36 11.55 12.80
CA PRO A 131 6.52 10.41 13.17
C PRO A 131 5.97 9.72 11.92
N ARG A 132 6.15 8.40 11.85
CA ARG A 132 5.66 7.53 10.76
C ARG A 132 4.56 6.58 11.20
N GLY A 133 4.15 6.69 12.47
CA GLY A 133 3.02 5.99 13.08
C GLY A 133 3.28 4.53 13.40
N ASN A 134 2.48 3.99 14.32
CA ASN A 134 2.39 2.55 14.56
C ASN A 134 1.48 1.89 13.51
N VAL A 135 2.10 1.28 12.50
CA VAL A 135 1.39 0.71 11.34
C VAL A 135 0.51 -0.49 11.70
N ILE A 136 0.86 -1.28 12.72
CA ILE A 136 0.02 -2.38 13.22
C ILE A 136 -1.25 -1.82 13.86
N ARG A 137 -1.08 -0.87 14.79
CA ARG A 137 -2.21 -0.20 15.45
C ARG A 137 -3.14 0.49 14.46
N PHE A 138 -2.60 1.19 13.46
CA PHE A 138 -3.41 1.81 12.40
C PHE A 138 -4.16 0.75 11.59
N SER A 139 -3.49 -0.33 11.18
CA SER A 139 -4.09 -1.37 10.33
C SER A 139 -5.20 -2.14 11.05
N HIS A 140 -4.99 -2.52 12.31
CA HIS A 140 -6.03 -3.15 13.13
C HIS A 140 -7.22 -2.22 13.34
N MET A 141 -6.97 -0.93 13.66
CA MET A 141 -8.03 0.07 13.77
C MET A 141 -8.82 0.22 12.46
N ALA A 142 -8.15 0.21 11.31
CA ALA A 142 -8.80 0.31 10.02
C ALA A 142 -9.74 -0.88 9.76
N ILE A 143 -9.29 -2.12 10.02
CA ILE A 143 -10.14 -3.31 9.93
C ILE A 143 -11.30 -3.23 10.91
N ASP A 144 -11.06 -2.86 12.17
CA ASP A 144 -12.09 -2.70 13.20
C ASP A 144 -13.12 -1.62 12.85
N SER A 145 -12.74 -0.68 11.98
CA SER A 145 -13.60 0.41 11.52
C SER A 145 -14.34 0.08 10.23
N GLY A 146 -14.15 -1.11 9.65
CA GLY A 146 -14.87 -1.60 8.48
C GLY A 146 -14.06 -1.75 7.20
N ALA A 147 -12.72 -1.66 7.25
CA ALA A 147 -11.89 -2.02 6.11
C ALA A 147 -11.86 -3.54 5.88
N ASP A 148 -11.83 -3.95 4.62
CA ASP A 148 -11.76 -5.36 4.21
C ASP A 148 -10.35 -5.81 3.80
N LEU A 149 -9.51 -4.84 3.42
CA LEU A 149 -8.13 -5.05 3.00
C LEU A 149 -7.30 -3.81 3.37
N VAL A 150 -6.13 -4.03 3.98
CA VAL A 150 -5.18 -2.95 4.27
C VAL A 150 -3.88 -3.16 3.49
N ILE A 151 -3.44 -2.13 2.75
CA ILE A 151 -2.21 -2.17 1.95
C ILE A 151 -1.28 -1.01 2.31
N GLY A 152 -0.19 -1.34 2.98
CA GLY A 152 0.87 -0.43 3.40
C GLY A 152 1.94 -0.17 2.34
N HIS A 153 2.56 1.00 2.49
CA HIS A 153 3.66 1.54 1.70
C HIS A 153 4.52 2.43 2.62
N GLY A 154 5.66 2.93 2.12
CA GLY A 154 6.56 3.81 2.88
C GLY A 154 7.93 3.19 3.14
N PRO A 155 8.02 1.94 3.67
CA PRO A 155 9.31 1.37 4.06
C PRO A 155 10.32 1.16 2.92
N HIS A 156 9.89 1.27 1.65
CA HIS A 156 10.69 0.99 0.45
C HIS A 156 11.25 -0.45 0.38
N VAL A 157 10.76 -1.35 1.21
CA VAL A 157 11.03 -2.79 1.21
C VAL A 157 9.73 -3.57 1.44
N PRO A 158 9.59 -4.79 0.93
CA PRO A 158 8.48 -5.67 1.32
C PRO A 158 8.53 -5.96 2.82
N ARG A 159 7.36 -5.99 3.46
CA ARG A 159 7.19 -6.38 4.87
C ARG A 159 6.23 -7.56 4.99
N ALA A 160 6.06 -8.04 6.22
CA ALA A 160 5.11 -9.08 6.59
C ALA A 160 3.67 -8.80 6.12
N MET A 161 2.91 -9.88 5.99
CA MET A 161 1.45 -9.88 5.87
C MET A 161 0.84 -10.53 7.11
N GLU A 162 -0.37 -10.13 7.47
CA GLU A 162 -1.11 -10.62 8.63
C GLU A 162 -2.57 -10.90 8.23
N LEU A 163 -3.15 -11.99 8.75
CA LEU A 163 -4.60 -12.16 8.78
C LEU A 163 -5.14 -11.69 10.13
N TYR A 164 -5.89 -10.60 10.13
CA TYR A 164 -6.52 -10.04 11.32
C TYR A 164 -8.04 -10.06 11.15
N LYS A 165 -8.76 -10.78 12.00
CA LYS A 165 -10.23 -10.97 11.90
C LYS A 165 -10.69 -11.43 10.51
N ASN A 166 -9.97 -12.38 9.92
CA ASN A 166 -10.17 -12.88 8.56
C ASN A 166 -9.91 -11.86 7.44
N LYS A 167 -9.33 -10.69 7.73
CA LYS A 167 -8.98 -9.65 6.75
C LYS A 167 -7.47 -9.62 6.53
N LEU A 168 -7.05 -9.51 5.28
CA LEU A 168 -5.63 -9.46 4.94
C LEU A 168 -5.09 -8.04 5.17
N ILE A 169 -3.92 -7.98 5.82
CA ILE A 169 -3.11 -6.77 5.95
C ILE A 169 -1.76 -7.07 5.29
N ALA A 170 -1.34 -6.23 4.34
CA ALA A 170 0.01 -6.24 3.79
C ALA A 170 0.75 -4.99 4.26
N TYR A 171 1.72 -5.11 5.18
CA TYR A 171 2.32 -3.94 5.83
C TYR A 171 3.24 -3.12 4.94
N SER A 172 3.79 -3.73 3.88
CA SER A 172 4.47 -3.02 2.80
C SER A 172 4.66 -3.95 1.61
N LEU A 173 4.31 -3.49 0.41
CA LEU A 173 4.66 -4.15 -0.85
C LEU A 173 5.97 -3.64 -1.46
N GLY A 174 6.70 -2.75 -0.77
CA GLY A 174 7.97 -2.22 -1.26
C GLY A 174 7.83 -1.40 -2.54
N ASN A 175 8.92 -1.33 -3.32
CA ASN A 175 8.98 -0.54 -4.55
C ASN A 175 8.70 -1.42 -5.77
N PHE A 176 7.75 -1.02 -6.62
CA PHE A 176 7.45 -1.74 -7.85
C PHE A 176 8.23 -1.23 -9.07
N CYS A 177 8.16 0.07 -9.34
CA CYS A 177 8.80 0.71 -10.48
C CYS A 177 9.29 2.11 -10.08
N THR A 178 10.59 2.24 -9.80
CA THR A 178 11.25 3.49 -9.38
C THR A 178 12.35 3.82 -10.37
N TYR A 179 12.69 5.09 -10.59
CA TYR A 179 13.66 5.46 -11.62
C TYR A 179 14.92 6.09 -11.04
N GLY A 180 16.09 5.62 -11.49
CA GLY A 180 17.40 6.25 -11.34
C GLY A 180 17.87 6.38 -9.89
N ILE A 181 17.43 7.45 -9.22
CA ILE A 181 17.93 7.93 -7.92
C ILE A 181 17.46 7.10 -6.72
N ILE A 182 16.41 6.29 -6.89
CA ILE A 182 15.93 5.40 -5.84
C ILE A 182 16.78 4.13 -5.82
N SER A 183 17.40 3.84 -4.67
CA SER A 183 18.25 2.67 -4.52
C SER A 183 17.46 1.36 -4.56
N ILE A 184 17.69 0.56 -5.60
CA ILE A 184 17.13 -0.80 -5.76
C ILE A 184 18.07 -1.93 -5.27
N LYS A 185 19.07 -1.63 -4.43
CA LYS A 185 19.98 -2.65 -3.86
C LYS A 185 19.26 -3.51 -2.80
N LYS A 186 19.57 -4.81 -2.78
CA LYS A 186 19.05 -5.81 -1.82
C LYS A 186 17.51 -5.85 -1.81
N GLU A 187 16.88 -5.90 -0.65
CA GLU A 187 15.42 -6.03 -0.49
C GLU A 187 14.65 -4.83 -1.06
N LYS A 188 15.30 -3.66 -1.20
CA LYS A 188 14.70 -2.47 -1.82
C LYS A 188 14.41 -2.64 -3.32
N GLY A 189 15.06 -3.61 -3.96
CA GLY A 189 14.82 -3.98 -5.36
C GLY A 189 13.82 -5.12 -5.52
N ILE A 190 13.26 -5.67 -4.44
CA ILE A 190 12.22 -6.71 -4.50
C ILE A 190 10.87 -6.02 -4.70
N ALA A 191 10.11 -6.48 -5.70
CA ALA A 191 8.89 -5.84 -6.20
C ALA A 191 7.74 -6.86 -6.25
N PRO A 192 7.10 -7.19 -5.12
CA PRO A 192 5.91 -8.05 -5.13
C PRO A 192 4.74 -7.36 -5.84
N VAL A 193 3.97 -8.14 -6.59
CA VAL A 193 2.60 -7.80 -6.99
C VAL A 193 1.66 -8.76 -6.28
N LEU A 194 0.73 -8.22 -5.50
CA LEU A 194 -0.21 -8.99 -4.69
C LEU A 194 -1.56 -9.11 -5.39
N GLU A 195 -2.02 -10.33 -5.58
CA GLU A 195 -3.40 -10.68 -5.94
C GLU A 195 -4.11 -11.18 -4.68
N VAL A 196 -5.33 -10.69 -4.45
CA VAL A 196 -6.15 -11.04 -3.28
C VAL A 196 -7.55 -11.42 -3.75
N VAL A 197 -8.06 -12.55 -3.26
CA VAL A 197 -9.43 -12.99 -3.46
C VAL A 197 -10.17 -12.86 -2.12
N LEU A 198 -11.24 -12.06 -2.12
CA LEU A 198 -12.11 -11.84 -0.98
C LEU A 198 -13.50 -12.43 -1.25
N ASP A 199 -14.20 -12.84 -0.20
CA ASP A 199 -15.63 -13.13 -0.28
C ASP A 199 -16.48 -11.84 -0.27
N LYS A 200 -17.81 -11.98 -0.37
CA LYS A 200 -18.74 -10.83 -0.35
C LYS A 200 -18.80 -10.10 0.99
N LYS A 201 -18.29 -10.70 2.07
CA LYS A 201 -18.15 -10.06 3.39
C LYS A 201 -16.76 -9.46 3.56
N GLY A 202 -15.94 -9.46 2.50
CA GLY A 202 -14.56 -9.00 2.49
C GLY A 202 -13.57 -9.90 3.23
N ASN A 203 -13.93 -11.15 3.57
CA ASN A 203 -13.00 -12.08 4.21
C ASN A 203 -11.99 -12.60 3.18
N PHE A 204 -10.74 -12.74 3.59
CA PHE A 204 -9.69 -13.33 2.77
C PHE A 204 -9.96 -14.82 2.51
N ILE A 205 -9.93 -15.20 1.23
CA ILE A 205 -10.07 -16.59 0.79
C ILE A 205 -8.72 -17.17 0.40
N LYS A 206 -8.02 -16.49 -0.50
CA LYS A 206 -6.71 -16.87 -1.02
C LYS A 206 -6.04 -15.67 -1.69
N GLY A 207 -4.75 -15.79 -1.99
CA GLY A 207 -4.03 -14.77 -2.73
C GLY A 207 -2.82 -15.33 -3.45
N LYS A 208 -2.08 -14.45 -4.12
CA LYS A 208 -0.82 -14.80 -4.78
C LYS A 208 0.14 -13.62 -4.80
N ILE A 209 1.40 -13.89 -4.48
CA ILE A 209 2.51 -12.95 -4.68
C ILE A 209 3.22 -13.31 -5.98
N TYR A 210 3.01 -12.50 -7.01
CA TYR A 210 3.85 -12.53 -8.20
C TYR A 210 5.16 -11.80 -7.87
N SER A 211 6.26 -12.52 -7.90
CA SER A 211 7.57 -11.98 -7.53
C SER A 211 8.22 -11.29 -8.73
N PHE A 212 8.38 -9.96 -8.64
CA PHE A 212 9.26 -9.21 -9.52
C PHE A 212 10.48 -8.70 -8.75
N LYS A 213 11.48 -8.27 -9.52
CA LYS A 213 12.60 -7.47 -9.04
C LYS A 213 12.79 -6.27 -9.95
N GLN A 214 13.25 -5.17 -9.42
CA GLN A 214 13.64 -4.02 -10.23
C GLN A 214 15.05 -4.25 -10.80
N LYS A 215 15.23 -3.91 -12.08
CA LYS A 215 16.54 -3.85 -12.75
C LYS A 215 16.83 -2.40 -13.11
N TYR A 216 18.05 -1.93 -12.85
CA TYR A 216 18.46 -0.56 -13.16
C TYR A 216 18.16 -0.21 -14.63
N PRO A 217 17.60 0.98 -14.93
CA PRO A 217 17.37 2.11 -14.03
C PRO A 217 16.12 2.04 -13.14
N GLY A 218 15.42 0.90 -13.11
CA GLY A 218 14.44 0.51 -12.08
C GLY A 218 13.07 0.07 -12.63
N TYR A 219 13.07 -0.53 -13.82
CA TYR A 219 11.91 -1.23 -14.36
C TYR A 219 11.76 -2.62 -13.73
N PRO A 220 10.53 -3.11 -13.50
CA PRO A 220 10.30 -4.45 -12.96
C PRO A 220 10.56 -5.53 -14.00
N VAL A 221 11.17 -6.64 -13.57
CA VAL A 221 11.31 -7.88 -14.34
C VAL A 221 10.91 -9.07 -13.47
N LEU A 222 10.34 -10.11 -14.07
CA LEU A 222 9.91 -11.29 -13.33
C LEU A 222 11.11 -11.92 -12.59
N ASP A 223 10.92 -12.22 -11.31
CA ASP A 223 11.92 -12.89 -10.49
C ASP A 223 11.62 -14.38 -10.40
N LYS A 224 12.20 -15.17 -11.31
CA LYS A 224 12.03 -16.64 -11.38
C LYS A 224 12.41 -17.39 -10.10
N LYS A 225 13.11 -16.73 -9.16
CA LYS A 225 13.49 -17.29 -7.86
C LYS A 225 12.43 -17.08 -6.75
N ASN A 226 11.32 -16.41 -7.06
CA ASN A 226 10.23 -16.08 -6.13
C ASN A 226 10.70 -15.41 -4.83
N ARG A 227 11.71 -14.53 -4.89
CA ARG A 227 12.29 -13.95 -3.66
C ARG A 227 11.33 -13.05 -2.91
N ALA A 228 10.37 -12.42 -3.59
CA ALA A 228 9.36 -11.61 -2.92
C ALA A 228 8.44 -12.48 -2.06
N ALA A 229 7.93 -13.58 -2.62
CA ALA A 229 7.11 -14.55 -1.87
C ALA A 229 7.87 -15.11 -0.66
N LYS A 230 9.11 -15.59 -0.86
CA LYS A 230 9.94 -16.14 0.21
C LYS A 230 10.25 -15.14 1.31
N LEU A 231 10.60 -13.90 0.96
CA LEU A 231 10.87 -12.85 1.93
C LEU A 231 9.61 -12.54 2.75
N VAL A 232 8.47 -12.33 2.08
CA VAL A 232 7.20 -12.04 2.78
C VAL A 232 6.77 -13.21 3.65
N GLN A 233 6.96 -14.46 3.20
CA GLN A 233 6.70 -15.66 4.01
C GLN A 233 7.53 -15.65 5.30
N THR A 234 8.85 -15.50 5.20
CA THR A 234 9.75 -15.47 6.37
C THR A 234 9.39 -14.34 7.33
N LEU A 235 9.14 -13.13 6.81
CA LEU A 235 8.76 -11.98 7.64
C LEU A 235 7.39 -12.19 8.30
N SER A 236 6.41 -12.73 7.58
CA SER A 236 5.07 -12.99 8.13
C SER A 236 5.11 -14.01 9.27
N GLN A 237 5.89 -15.08 9.14
CA GLN A 237 6.08 -16.08 10.19
C GLN A 237 6.88 -15.55 11.39
N THR A 238 7.86 -14.68 11.15
CA THR A 238 8.72 -14.13 12.20
C THR A 238 8.03 -13.03 12.99
N ASP A 239 7.33 -12.12 12.30
CA ASP A 239 6.69 -10.96 12.91
C ASP A 239 5.32 -11.32 13.51
N PHE A 240 4.65 -12.35 12.96
CA PHE A 240 3.34 -12.83 13.37
C PHE A 240 3.31 -14.37 13.44
N PRO A 241 3.86 -15.00 14.49
CA PRO A 241 3.99 -16.46 14.56
C PRO A 241 2.63 -17.18 14.62
N GLU A 242 1.63 -16.57 15.24
CA GLU A 242 0.26 -17.10 15.35
C GLU A 242 -0.60 -16.84 14.10
N ASN A 243 -0.01 -16.27 13.05
CA ASN A 243 -0.74 -15.89 11.86
C ASN A 243 -1.25 -17.12 11.10
N GLU A 244 -2.50 -17.05 10.64
CA GLU A 244 -3.13 -18.13 9.89
C GLU A 244 -2.72 -18.16 8.42
N ILE A 245 -2.11 -17.11 7.85
CA ILE A 245 -1.70 -17.20 6.43
C ILE A 245 -0.50 -18.13 6.24
N ARG A 246 -0.51 -18.86 5.13
CA ARG A 246 0.62 -19.64 4.64
C ARG A 246 0.93 -19.20 3.22
N ILE A 247 2.19 -18.91 2.95
CA ILE A 247 2.68 -18.53 1.62
C ILE A 247 3.60 -19.67 1.18
N ASP A 248 3.34 -20.28 0.02
CA ASP A 248 4.20 -21.34 -0.50
C ASP A 248 5.37 -20.80 -1.35
N ASP A 249 6.28 -21.67 -1.78
CA ASP A 249 7.43 -21.31 -2.62
C ASP A 249 7.06 -20.76 -4.02
N ARG A 250 5.80 -20.94 -4.43
CA ARG A 250 5.23 -20.42 -5.69
C ARG A 250 4.50 -19.09 -5.47
N GLY A 251 4.47 -18.60 -4.23
CA GLY A 251 3.80 -17.37 -3.82
C GLY A 251 2.29 -17.50 -3.65
N ASN A 252 1.71 -18.70 -3.70
CA ASN A 252 0.29 -18.86 -3.39
C ASN A 252 0.09 -18.63 -1.89
N ILE A 253 -0.94 -17.85 -1.56
CA ILE A 253 -1.32 -17.52 -0.18
C ILE A 253 -2.62 -18.27 0.12
N THR A 254 -2.59 -19.09 1.16
CA THR A 254 -3.76 -19.80 1.68
C THR A 254 -3.95 -19.51 3.15
N ARG A 255 -5.14 -19.81 3.68
CA ARG A 255 -5.33 -19.96 5.11
C ARG A 255 -4.79 -21.32 5.53
N GLY A 256 -4.01 -21.34 6.61
CA GLY A 256 -3.67 -22.55 7.33
C GLY A 256 -4.95 -23.14 7.92
N LEU A 257 -5.09 -24.45 7.79
CA LEU A 257 -6.10 -25.22 8.51
C LEU A 257 -5.74 -25.29 10.00
#